data_AF-A0A0G1BLK9-F1
#
_entry.id   AF-A0A0G1BLK9-F1
#
_cell.length_a   1.000
_cell.length_b   1.000
_cell.length_c   1.000
_cell.angle_alpha   90.00
_cell.angle_beta   90.00
_cell.angle_gamma   90.00
#
_symmetry.space_group_name_H-M   'P 1'
#
loop_
_entity.id
_entity.type
_entity.pdbx_description
1 polymer ?
#
loop_
_entity_poly.entity_id
_entity_poly.type
_entity_poly.pdbx_seq_one_letter_code
_entity_poly.pdbx_strand_id
1 'polypeptide(L)'
;MKNIAFAFPMHYRTIALATIVALLAWSLGLPAMIHNANADNVVEFSDTLSDSDIGLDATHTLQFELVNAIAASETLRVTFDPDGQEFDLTGLALGDINISAVSGGTITEVAAVGNCTGAASEMYASDVDDTADFIELTVCPTDSITAGTVVQIVAGVTNFIANPATADSYVIRLGGTMTDSGDTRIAVIDDVTVTASVSL
;
A
#
# COMPACT_ATOMS: atom_id res chain seq x y z
N MET A 1 -47.44 24.90 -37.94
CA MET A 1 -46.11 24.58 -37.37
C MET A 1 -45.88 23.10 -37.53
N LYS A 2 -44.97 22.67 -38.43
CA LYS A 2 -44.65 21.24 -38.65
C LYS A 2 -43.24 21.00 -38.11
N ASN A 3 -43.15 20.22 -37.03
CA ASN A 3 -41.89 19.76 -36.45
C ASN A 3 -41.19 18.81 -37.42
N ILE A 4 -39.95 19.14 -37.79
CA ILE A 4 -39.06 18.25 -38.53
C ILE A 4 -38.26 17.48 -37.49
N ALA A 5 -38.62 16.22 -37.28
CA ALA A 5 -37.80 15.29 -36.51
C ALA A 5 -36.71 14.72 -37.43
N PHE A 6 -35.45 15.05 -37.15
CA PHE A 6 -34.30 14.40 -37.78
C PHE A 6 -34.12 13.01 -37.16
N ALA A 7 -34.65 11.98 -37.80
CA ALA A 7 -34.27 10.60 -37.54
C ALA A 7 -33.08 10.27 -38.44
N PHE A 8 -31.89 10.10 -37.87
CA PHE A 8 -30.74 9.56 -38.58
C PHE A 8 -30.94 8.04 -38.77
N PRO A 9 -31.11 7.53 -40.00
CA PRO A 9 -31.22 6.08 -40.23
C PRO A 9 -29.83 5.46 -40.09
N MET A 10 -29.47 5.03 -38.89
CA MET A 10 -28.26 4.23 -38.69
C MET A 10 -28.48 2.87 -39.36
N HIS A 11 -27.80 2.64 -40.48
CA HIS A 11 -27.98 1.42 -41.26
C HIS A 11 -27.47 0.22 -40.46
N TYR A 12 -28.20 -0.90 -40.45
CA TYR A 12 -27.84 -2.12 -39.72
C TYR A 12 -26.41 -2.62 -40.01
N ARG A 13 -25.86 -2.29 -41.19
CA ARG A 13 -24.48 -2.56 -41.59
C ARG A 13 -23.45 -1.80 -40.75
N THR A 14 -23.73 -0.55 -40.40
CA THR A 14 -22.82 0.28 -39.58
C THR A 14 -22.80 -0.22 -38.14
N ILE A 15 -23.95 -0.66 -37.61
CA ILE A 15 -24.05 -1.26 -36.28
C ILE A 15 -23.30 -2.59 -36.24
N ALA A 16 -23.51 -3.46 -37.24
CA ALA A 16 -22.82 -4.75 -37.32
C ALA A 16 -21.29 -4.61 -37.46
N LEU A 17 -20.81 -3.60 -38.20
CA LEU A 17 -19.38 -3.35 -38.32
C LEU A 17 -18.79 -2.87 -36.99
N ALA A 18 -19.48 -1.96 -36.30
CA ALA A 18 -19.03 -1.43 -35.00
C ALA A 18 -18.97 -2.54 -33.93
N THR A 19 -19.94 -3.44 -33.89
CA THR A 19 -19.95 -4.56 -32.92
C THR A 19 -18.86 -5.59 -33.22
N ILE A 20 -18.60 -5.91 -34.49
CA ILE A 20 -17.50 -6.82 -34.88
C ILE A 20 -16.15 -6.22 -34.47
N VAL A 21 -15.91 -4.93 -34.75
CA VAL A 21 -14.66 -4.26 -34.38
C VAL A 21 -14.48 -4.21 -32.86
N ALA A 22 -15.55 -3.91 -32.12
CA ALA A 22 -15.50 -3.91 -30.65
C ALA A 22 -15.17 -5.30 -30.10
N LEU A 23 -15.81 -6.37 -30.60
CA LEU A 23 -15.54 -7.75 -30.18
C LEU A 23 -14.12 -8.19 -30.55
N LEU A 24 -13.60 -7.77 -31.70
CA LEU A 24 -12.21 -8.02 -32.10
C LEU A 24 -11.24 -7.26 -31.19
N ALA A 25 -11.50 -6.00 -30.86
CA ALA A 25 -10.69 -5.25 -29.91
C ALA A 25 -10.66 -5.93 -28.52
N TRP A 26 -11.81 -6.38 -28.03
CA TRP A 26 -11.89 -7.10 -26.75
C TRP A 26 -11.21 -8.48 -26.79
N SER A 27 -11.37 -9.25 -27.87
CA SER A 27 -10.79 -10.60 -27.98
C SER A 27 -9.30 -10.61 -28.32
N LEU A 28 -8.80 -9.60 -29.02
CA LEU A 28 -7.36 -9.42 -29.29
C LEU A 28 -6.60 -8.79 -28.13
N GLY A 29 -7.25 -8.60 -26.97
CA GLY A 29 -6.58 -8.15 -25.75
C GLY A 29 -6.17 -6.67 -25.79
N LEU A 30 -6.83 -5.84 -26.59
CA LEU A 30 -6.60 -4.38 -26.59
C LEU A 30 -6.75 -3.76 -25.18
N PRO A 31 -7.64 -4.24 -24.28
CA PRO A 31 -7.65 -3.81 -22.88
C PRO A 31 -6.36 -4.14 -22.11
N ALA A 32 -5.74 -5.29 -22.37
CA ALA A 32 -4.47 -5.69 -21.75
C ALA A 32 -3.28 -4.87 -22.28
N MET A 33 -3.39 -4.29 -23.47
CA MET A 33 -2.37 -3.38 -24.01
C MET A 33 -2.46 -1.95 -23.44
N ILE A 34 -3.59 -1.58 -22.83
CA ILE A 34 -3.82 -0.22 -22.29
C ILE A 34 -3.60 -0.17 -20.77
N HIS A 35 -3.59 -1.32 -20.07
CA HIS A 35 -3.37 -1.40 -18.62
C HIS A 35 -2.30 -2.44 -18.27
N ASN A 36 -1.04 -2.11 -18.51
CA ASN A 36 0.06 -2.78 -17.83
C ASN A 36 0.45 -1.90 -16.64
N ALA A 37 -0.05 -2.22 -15.45
CA ALA A 37 0.59 -1.77 -14.22
C ALA A 37 1.86 -2.62 -14.07
N ASN A 38 3.01 -2.08 -14.51
CA ASN A 38 4.29 -2.65 -14.13
C ASN A 38 4.51 -2.25 -12.69
N ALA A 39 4.43 -3.21 -11.78
CA ALA A 39 4.95 -3.04 -10.45
C ALA A 39 6.19 -3.93 -10.32
N ASP A 40 7.32 -3.32 -9.95
CA ASP A 40 8.51 -4.09 -9.60
C ASP A 40 8.41 -4.50 -8.13
N ASN A 41 8.90 -5.68 -7.80
CA ASN A 41 8.87 -6.13 -6.41
C ASN A 41 9.97 -5.43 -5.61
N VAL A 42 9.61 -4.87 -4.45
CA VAL A 42 10.62 -4.47 -3.45
C VAL A 42 11.47 -5.65 -3.02
N VAL A 43 12.67 -5.34 -2.52
CA VAL A 43 13.62 -6.34 -2.05
C VAL A 43 13.55 -6.47 -0.52
N GLU A 44 13.64 -7.71 -0.02
CA GLU A 44 13.71 -8.04 1.42
C GLU A 44 12.56 -7.46 2.28
N PHE A 45 11.33 -7.46 1.76
CA PHE A 45 10.19 -6.94 2.52
C PHE A 45 9.85 -7.78 3.76
N SER A 46 9.90 -7.14 4.91
CA SER A 46 9.60 -7.73 6.22
C SER A 46 8.72 -6.81 7.06
N ASP A 47 7.99 -7.43 7.98
CA ASP A 47 7.27 -6.77 9.07
C ASP A 47 7.53 -7.54 10.37
N THR A 48 7.89 -6.82 11.42
CA THR A 48 8.15 -7.37 12.75
C THR A 48 7.20 -6.73 13.75
N LEU A 49 6.40 -7.57 14.42
CA LEU A 49 5.49 -7.15 15.48
C LEU A 49 6.21 -7.09 16.82
N SER A 50 5.84 -6.13 17.65
CA SER A 50 6.25 -6.10 19.06
C SER A 50 5.57 -7.19 19.91
N ASP A 51 4.35 -7.55 19.54
CA ASP A 51 3.53 -8.60 20.17
C ASP A 51 2.70 -9.30 19.09
N SER A 52 2.74 -10.63 19.03
CA SER A 52 2.01 -11.43 18.04
C SER A 52 0.70 -12.01 18.58
N ASP A 53 0.35 -11.72 19.85
CA ASP A 53 -0.85 -12.27 20.48
C ASP A 53 -2.13 -11.74 19.82
N ILE A 54 -3.18 -12.56 19.91
CA ILE A 54 -4.45 -12.39 19.25
C ILE A 54 -5.23 -11.24 19.88
N GLY A 55 -5.67 -10.27 19.08
CA GLY A 55 -6.48 -9.15 19.57
C GLY A 55 -5.74 -8.15 20.46
N LEU A 56 -4.40 -8.24 20.54
CA LEU A 56 -3.58 -7.30 21.30
C LEU A 56 -2.93 -6.25 20.40
N ASP A 57 -2.68 -5.09 21.01
CA ASP A 57 -2.01 -3.95 20.40
C ASP A 57 -0.53 -4.25 20.14
N ALA A 58 -0.07 -3.98 18.91
CA ALA A 58 1.29 -4.18 18.48
C ALA A 58 1.84 -2.97 17.70
N THR A 59 3.16 -2.74 17.86
CA THR A 59 3.94 -1.92 16.94
C THR A 59 4.36 -2.79 15.76
N HIS A 60 4.14 -2.31 14.54
CA HIS A 60 4.65 -2.90 13.31
C HIS A 60 5.91 -2.18 12.86
N THR A 61 6.99 -2.94 12.66
CA THR A 61 8.25 -2.44 12.10
C THR A 61 8.45 -3.04 10.72
N LEU A 62 8.07 -2.29 9.70
CA LEU A 62 8.20 -2.68 8.31
C LEU A 62 9.54 -2.22 7.74
N GLN A 63 10.20 -3.09 6.97
CA GLN A 63 11.44 -2.75 6.27
C GLN A 63 11.48 -3.38 4.88
N PHE A 64 11.89 -2.61 3.88
CA PHE A 64 12.07 -3.06 2.50
C PHE A 64 13.09 -2.17 1.77
N GLU A 65 13.73 -2.70 0.74
CA GLU A 65 14.60 -1.95 -0.17
C GLU A 65 13.85 -1.60 -1.47
N LEU A 66 13.91 -0.32 -1.83
CA LEU A 66 13.35 0.19 -3.08
C LEU A 66 14.18 -0.27 -4.28
N VAL A 67 13.52 -0.78 -5.31
CA VAL A 67 14.14 -1.11 -6.60
C VAL A 67 14.14 0.10 -7.52
N ASN A 68 13.05 0.87 -7.50
CA ASN A 68 12.89 2.10 -8.26
C ASN A 68 12.85 3.32 -7.33
N ALA A 69 13.16 4.48 -7.88
CA ALA A 69 13.01 5.72 -7.12
C ALA A 69 11.51 6.05 -6.96
N ILE A 70 11.14 6.60 -5.81
CA ILE A 70 9.81 7.19 -5.60
C ILE A 70 9.88 8.66 -6.00
N ALA A 71 9.06 9.07 -6.96
CA ALA A 71 9.04 10.42 -7.48
C ALA A 71 8.24 11.39 -6.58
N ALA A 72 8.34 12.68 -6.90
CA ALA A 72 7.64 13.73 -6.20
C ALA A 72 6.12 13.52 -6.22
N SER A 73 5.47 13.70 -5.06
CA SER A 73 4.03 13.49 -4.87
C SER A 73 3.53 12.06 -5.08
N GLU A 74 4.41 11.09 -5.34
CA GLU A 74 4.00 9.68 -5.32
C GLU A 74 3.77 9.21 -3.89
N THR A 75 2.94 8.20 -3.80
CA THR A 75 2.47 7.60 -2.56
C THR A 75 2.97 6.18 -2.43
N LEU A 76 3.26 5.82 -1.19
CA LEU A 76 3.56 4.49 -0.73
C LEU A 76 2.48 4.09 0.27
N ARG A 77 1.81 2.98 0.02
CA ARG A 77 0.72 2.49 0.85
C ARG A 77 1.06 1.14 1.43
N VAL A 78 0.93 1.00 2.75
CA VAL A 78 0.97 -0.27 3.47
C VAL A 78 -0.46 -0.64 3.82
N THR A 79 -0.96 -1.75 3.29
CA THR A 79 -2.29 -2.29 3.59
C THR A 79 -2.15 -3.57 4.41
N PHE A 80 -2.78 -3.59 5.57
CA PHE A 80 -2.84 -4.72 6.48
C PHE A 80 -4.04 -5.59 6.09
N ASP A 81 -3.78 -6.86 5.82
CA ASP A 81 -4.80 -7.83 5.39
C ASP A 81 -5.75 -7.32 4.29
N PRO A 82 -5.24 -7.06 3.07
CA PRO A 82 -6.01 -6.40 2.01
C PRO A 82 -7.30 -7.13 1.58
N ASP A 83 -7.44 -8.43 1.92
CA ASP A 83 -8.59 -9.25 1.56
C ASP A 83 -9.61 -9.39 2.70
N GLY A 84 -9.17 -9.30 3.97
CA GLY A 84 -10.00 -9.53 5.15
C GLY A 84 -10.27 -8.28 5.99
N GLN A 85 -9.35 -7.32 6.03
CA GLN A 85 -9.38 -6.12 6.88
C GLN A 85 -9.67 -6.47 8.36
N GLU A 86 -8.88 -7.42 8.89
CA GLU A 86 -9.02 -7.90 10.28
C GLU A 86 -8.18 -7.12 11.30
N PHE A 87 -7.32 -6.19 10.87
CA PHE A 87 -6.50 -5.38 11.78
C PHE A 87 -7.32 -4.21 12.30
N ASP A 88 -7.13 -3.82 13.56
CA ASP A 88 -7.78 -2.61 14.09
C ASP A 88 -6.81 -1.44 14.11
N LEU A 89 -7.00 -0.49 13.19
CA LEU A 89 -6.25 0.76 13.14
C LEU A 89 -6.98 1.90 13.89
N THR A 90 -8.08 1.61 14.59
CA THR A 90 -8.88 2.62 15.30
C THR A 90 -8.00 3.39 16.29
N GLY A 91 -7.92 4.70 16.11
CA GLY A 91 -7.17 5.58 16.99
C GLY A 91 -5.69 5.74 16.62
N LEU A 92 -5.18 4.97 15.66
CA LEU A 92 -3.88 5.24 15.04
C LEU A 92 -3.93 6.59 14.33
N ALA A 93 -3.00 7.49 14.65
CA ALA A 93 -2.90 8.80 14.02
C ALA A 93 -1.63 8.91 13.16
N LEU A 94 -1.57 9.91 12.28
CA LEU A 94 -0.39 10.17 11.44
C LEU A 94 0.89 10.36 12.26
N GLY A 95 0.78 10.91 13.48
CA GLY A 95 1.92 11.10 14.39
C GLY A 95 2.38 9.84 15.13
N ASP A 96 1.68 8.71 14.95
CA ASP A 96 2.09 7.40 15.46
C ASP A 96 2.91 6.60 14.44
N ILE A 97 3.18 7.20 13.27
CA ILE A 97 3.96 6.62 12.19
C ILE A 97 5.31 7.33 12.13
N ASN A 98 6.40 6.59 12.28
CA ASN A 98 7.74 7.11 12.05
C ASN A 98 8.32 6.52 10.76
N ILE A 99 9.01 7.36 9.98
CA ILE A 99 9.55 7.00 8.67
C ILE A 99 11.04 7.31 8.66
N SER A 100 11.87 6.36 8.23
CA SER A 100 13.31 6.60 8.12
C SER A 100 13.97 5.78 7.02
N ALA A 101 15.17 6.20 6.63
CA ALA A 101 16.07 5.40 5.80
C ALA A 101 17.12 4.73 6.69
N VAL A 102 17.21 3.40 6.61
CA VAL A 102 18.19 2.61 7.37
C VAL A 102 19.52 2.52 6.62
N SER A 103 19.48 2.48 5.28
CA SER A 103 20.66 2.53 4.42
C SER A 103 20.31 2.90 2.97
N GLY A 104 21.33 3.05 2.11
CA GLY A 104 21.17 3.24 0.65
C GLY A 104 20.69 4.63 0.19
N GLY A 105 20.12 5.43 1.09
CA GLY A 105 19.68 6.80 0.83
C GLY A 105 19.39 7.57 2.13
N THR A 106 18.62 8.64 2.02
CA THR A 106 18.15 9.43 3.18
C THR A 106 16.66 9.67 3.06
N ILE A 107 15.95 9.63 4.19
CA ILE A 107 14.58 10.12 4.32
C ILE A 107 14.55 11.09 5.48
N THR A 108 13.97 12.27 5.25
CA THR A 108 13.63 13.21 6.31
C THR A 108 12.13 13.17 6.51
N GLU A 109 11.67 12.59 7.62
CA GLU A 109 10.25 12.63 7.95
C GLU A 109 9.81 14.07 8.28
N VAL A 110 8.68 14.48 7.73
CA VAL A 110 8.01 15.73 8.07
C VAL A 110 6.56 15.47 8.49
N ALA A 111 5.98 16.34 9.29
CA ALA A 111 4.66 16.09 9.89
C ALA A 111 3.48 16.15 8.90
N ALA A 112 3.63 16.90 7.79
CA ALA A 112 2.61 17.08 6.77
C ALA A 112 3.21 17.77 5.52
N VAL A 113 2.43 17.83 4.44
CA VAL A 113 2.81 18.53 3.20
C VAL A 113 3.23 19.99 3.40
N GLY A 114 2.62 20.68 4.38
CA GLY A 114 2.96 22.08 4.69
C GLY A 114 4.34 22.26 5.34
N ASN A 115 4.98 21.16 5.75
CA ASN A 115 6.30 21.13 6.36
C ASN A 115 7.40 20.70 5.38
N CYS A 116 7.06 20.42 4.11
CA CYS A 116 8.05 20.23 3.06
C CYS A 116 8.82 21.55 2.88
N THR A 117 10.05 21.60 3.37
CA THR A 117 10.84 22.84 3.44
C THR A 117 11.85 22.97 2.29
N GLY A 118 11.88 21.99 1.39
CA GLY A 118 12.82 21.91 0.29
C GLY A 118 14.17 21.35 0.72
N ALA A 119 14.19 20.55 1.81
CA ALA A 119 15.29 19.64 2.05
C ALA A 119 15.29 18.54 0.97
N ALA A 120 16.26 17.62 1.02
CA ALA A 120 16.24 16.49 0.10
C ALA A 120 15.51 15.30 0.74
N SER A 121 14.67 14.63 -0.04
CA SER A 121 14.05 13.36 0.30
C SER A 121 13.14 13.43 1.53
N GLU A 122 12.30 14.45 1.59
CA GLU A 122 11.25 14.61 2.59
C GLU A 122 10.02 13.72 2.28
N MET A 123 9.47 13.06 3.31
CA MET A 123 8.27 12.22 3.24
C MET A 123 7.42 12.40 4.50
N TYR A 124 6.11 12.21 4.39
CA TYR A 124 5.18 12.29 5.52
C TYR A 124 4.09 11.22 5.42
N ALA A 125 3.55 10.80 6.57
CA ALA A 125 2.31 10.04 6.61
C ALA A 125 1.15 10.96 6.18
N SER A 126 0.46 10.59 5.11
CA SER A 126 -0.61 11.38 4.50
C SER A 126 -2.00 10.91 4.86
N ASP A 127 -2.17 9.63 5.16
CA ASP A 127 -3.48 9.06 5.50
C ASP A 127 -3.36 7.80 6.36
N VAL A 128 -4.39 7.56 7.18
CA VAL A 128 -4.64 6.30 7.90
C VAL A 128 -6.12 6.02 7.76
N ASP A 129 -6.46 4.87 7.20
CA ASP A 129 -7.82 4.41 7.00
C ASP A 129 -8.04 3.13 7.82
N ASP A 130 -8.97 3.21 8.78
CA ASP A 130 -9.35 2.13 9.70
C ASP A 130 -10.43 1.21 9.12
N THR A 131 -10.96 1.55 7.95
CA THR A 131 -11.96 0.74 7.26
C THR A 131 -11.31 -0.13 6.19
N ALA A 132 -10.30 0.42 5.51
CA ALA A 132 -9.52 -0.24 4.47
C ALA A 132 -8.14 -0.73 4.96
N ASP A 133 -7.89 -0.64 6.27
CA ASP A 133 -6.69 -1.07 6.98
C ASP A 133 -5.40 -0.67 6.26
N PHE A 134 -5.23 0.63 6.01
CA PHE A 134 -3.99 1.10 5.39
C PHE A 134 -3.41 2.35 6.02
N ILE A 135 -2.09 2.47 5.86
CA ILE A 135 -1.31 3.67 6.10
C ILE A 135 -0.76 4.13 4.76
N GLU A 136 -0.96 5.39 4.41
CA GLU A 136 -0.40 5.99 3.21
C GLU A 136 0.64 7.05 3.56
N LEU A 137 1.78 6.97 2.88
CA LEU A 137 2.88 7.93 2.95
C LEU A 137 2.98 8.65 1.61
N THR A 138 3.37 9.92 1.63
CA THR A 138 3.55 10.72 0.42
C THR A 138 4.92 11.39 0.42
N VAL A 139 5.61 11.33 -0.72
CA VAL A 139 6.85 12.10 -0.95
C VAL A 139 6.52 13.57 -1.19
N CYS A 140 7.30 14.48 -0.58
CA CYS A 140 7.10 15.91 -0.76
C CYS A 140 7.12 16.34 -2.24
N PRO A 141 6.38 17.40 -2.66
CA PRO A 141 6.17 17.72 -4.07
C PRO A 141 7.41 18.11 -4.90
N THR A 142 8.54 18.36 -4.27
CA THR A 142 9.82 18.71 -4.93
C THR A 142 10.88 17.63 -4.81
N ASP A 143 10.54 16.53 -4.15
CA ASP A 143 11.49 15.59 -3.59
C ASP A 143 11.39 14.23 -4.28
N SER A 144 12.40 13.40 -4.06
CA SER A 144 12.38 12.00 -4.49
C SER A 144 13.14 11.16 -3.49
N ILE A 145 12.72 9.90 -3.37
CA ILE A 145 13.46 8.88 -2.63
C ILE A 145 14.19 8.02 -3.65
N THR A 146 15.50 7.90 -3.52
CA THR A 146 16.33 7.20 -4.50
C THR A 146 16.13 5.70 -4.43
N ALA A 147 16.23 5.02 -5.59
CA ALA A 147 16.36 3.57 -5.64
C ALA A 147 17.53 3.07 -4.78
N GLY A 148 17.39 1.86 -4.23
CA GLY A 148 18.32 1.26 -3.27
C GLY A 148 18.18 1.78 -1.84
N THR A 149 17.28 2.73 -1.58
CA THR A 149 17.01 3.16 -0.19
C THR A 149 16.29 2.04 0.54
N VAL A 150 16.82 1.66 1.70
CA VAL A 150 16.15 0.76 2.64
C VAL A 150 15.25 1.58 3.54
N VAL A 151 13.95 1.52 3.28
CA VAL A 151 12.91 2.27 4.00
C VAL A 151 12.50 1.46 5.22
N GLN A 152 12.36 2.15 6.36
CA GLN A 152 11.75 1.62 7.56
C GLN A 152 10.53 2.47 7.94
N ILE A 153 9.42 1.78 8.23
CA ILE A 153 8.20 2.37 8.75
C ILE A 153 7.92 1.72 10.10
N VAL A 154 7.81 2.53 11.14
CA VAL A 154 7.39 2.08 12.47
C VAL A 154 5.99 2.63 12.71
N ALA A 155 4.99 1.75 12.66
CA ALA A 155 3.60 2.09 12.92
C ALA A 155 3.24 1.61 14.33
N GLY A 156 2.83 2.55 15.17
CA GLY A 156 2.34 2.26 16.51
C GLY A 156 3.33 2.65 17.60
N VAL A 157 3.32 3.92 18.00
CA VAL A 157 4.23 4.48 19.02
C VAL A 157 3.49 4.90 20.28
N THR A 158 2.40 5.68 20.11
CA THR A 158 1.53 6.11 21.23
C THR A 158 0.19 5.39 21.17
N ASN A 159 -0.42 5.38 19.98
CA ASN A 159 -1.53 4.49 19.64
C ASN A 159 -0.98 3.35 18.77
N PHE A 160 -1.57 2.16 18.85
CA PHE A 160 -1.05 0.93 18.25
C PHE A 160 -2.06 0.34 17.27
N ILE A 161 -1.63 -0.67 16.52
CA ILE A 161 -2.51 -1.46 15.66
C ILE A 161 -2.88 -2.73 16.44
N ALA A 162 -4.15 -3.05 16.59
CA ALA A 162 -4.54 -4.30 17.23
C ALA A 162 -4.49 -5.45 16.22
N ASN A 163 -3.88 -6.55 16.64
CA ASN A 163 -3.83 -7.78 15.86
C ASN A 163 -5.25 -8.35 15.67
N PRO A 164 -5.49 -9.07 14.55
CA PRO A 164 -6.68 -9.87 14.35
C PRO A 164 -7.04 -10.77 15.53
N ALA A 165 -8.34 -11.01 15.72
CA ALA A 165 -8.88 -11.86 16.78
C ALA A 165 -8.79 -13.36 16.47
N THR A 166 -8.15 -13.74 15.37
CA THR A 166 -7.98 -15.14 14.94
C THR A 166 -6.50 -15.43 14.71
N ALA A 167 -6.04 -16.62 15.13
CA ALA A 167 -4.70 -17.07 14.80
C ALA A 167 -4.61 -17.51 13.33
N ASP A 168 -3.84 -16.77 12.52
CA ASP A 168 -3.53 -17.11 11.14
C ASP A 168 -2.25 -16.38 10.67
N SER A 169 -1.88 -16.59 9.41
CA SER A 169 -0.90 -15.78 8.71
C SER A 169 -1.59 -14.71 7.87
N TYR A 170 -1.27 -13.46 8.15
CA TYR A 170 -1.87 -12.29 7.49
C TYR A 170 -0.91 -11.68 6.47
N VAL A 171 -1.46 -11.17 5.37
CA VAL A 171 -0.68 -10.49 4.32
C VAL A 171 -0.56 -9.02 4.67
N ILE A 172 0.66 -8.51 4.60
CA ILE A 172 0.94 -7.08 4.62
C ILE A 172 1.41 -6.69 3.22
N ARG A 173 0.64 -5.81 2.57
CA ARG A 173 0.88 -5.42 1.18
C ARG A 173 1.43 -4.02 1.09
N LEU A 174 2.49 -3.87 0.33
CA LEU A 174 3.06 -2.61 -0.09
C LEU A 174 2.60 -2.27 -1.51
N GLY A 175 2.14 -1.04 -1.72
CA GLY A 175 1.76 -0.51 -3.02
C GLY A 175 1.67 1.01 -3.00
N GLY A 176 0.69 1.58 -3.68
CA GLY A 176 0.48 3.02 -3.79
C GLY A 176 0.53 3.48 -5.24
N THR A 177 0.99 4.70 -5.46
CA THR A 177 1.24 5.23 -6.82
C THR A 177 2.69 5.09 -7.25
N MET A 178 3.61 4.74 -6.34
CA MET A 178 4.98 4.37 -6.67
C MET A 178 5.04 3.12 -7.56
N THR A 179 6.15 2.95 -8.29
CA THR A 179 6.35 1.79 -9.18
C THR A 179 6.52 0.49 -8.40
N ASP A 180 7.11 0.53 -7.21
CA ASP A 180 7.40 -0.70 -6.47
C ASP A 180 6.16 -1.20 -5.71
N SER A 181 6.06 -2.52 -5.54
CA SER A 181 5.04 -3.17 -4.71
C SER A 181 5.63 -4.42 -4.06
N GLY A 182 4.91 -5.05 -3.15
CA GLY A 182 5.32 -6.35 -2.62
C GLY A 182 4.42 -6.82 -1.48
N ASP A 183 4.43 -8.11 -1.23
CA ASP A 183 3.71 -8.69 -0.10
C ASP A 183 4.73 -9.30 0.87
N THR A 184 4.51 -9.09 2.16
CA THR A 184 5.12 -9.89 3.21
C THR A 184 4.02 -10.50 4.07
N ARG A 185 4.37 -11.40 4.98
CA ARG A 185 3.40 -12.05 5.86
C ARG A 185 3.89 -12.04 7.29
N ILE A 186 2.93 -11.86 8.18
CA ILE A 186 3.10 -11.98 9.62
C ILE A 186 2.26 -13.14 10.11
N ALA A 187 2.60 -13.67 11.27
CA ALA A 187 1.83 -14.69 11.95
C ALA A 187 1.31 -14.08 13.25
N VAL A 188 0.00 -14.12 13.44
CA VAL A 188 -0.67 -13.76 14.69
C VAL A 188 -1.01 -15.08 15.37
N ILE A 189 -0.44 -15.30 16.55
CA ILE A 189 -0.56 -16.56 17.28
C ILE A 189 -0.65 -16.29 18.77
N ASP A 190 -1.39 -17.14 19.46
CA ASP A 190 -1.46 -17.15 20.93
C ASP A 190 -0.10 -17.50 21.55
N ASP A 191 0.02 -17.18 22.84
CA ASP A 191 1.22 -17.38 23.65
C ASP A 191 1.71 -18.84 23.64
N VAL A 192 3.00 -19.01 23.32
CA VAL A 192 3.63 -20.33 23.37
C VAL A 192 4.06 -20.65 24.80
N THR A 193 3.23 -21.41 25.52
CA THR A 193 3.55 -21.88 26.87
C THR A 193 4.57 -23.03 26.84
N VAL A 194 5.81 -22.78 27.25
CA VAL A 194 6.85 -23.81 27.40
C VAL A 194 6.94 -24.29 28.85
N THR A 195 6.61 -25.56 29.10
CA THR A 195 6.79 -26.19 30.42
C THR A 195 8.03 -27.08 30.41
N ALA A 196 9.00 -26.79 31.30
CA ALA A 196 10.15 -27.66 31.54
C ALA A 196 10.02 -28.36 32.91
N SER A 197 10.45 -29.62 32.98
CA SER A 197 10.60 -30.34 34.25
C SER A 197 12.05 -30.77 34.43
N VAL A 198 12.57 -30.63 35.65
CA VAL A 198 13.91 -31.10 36.03
C VAL A 198 13.70 -32.30 36.95
N SER A 199 14.21 -33.46 36.54
CA SER A 199 14.32 -34.64 37.41
C SER A 199 15.71 -34.68 38.04
N LEU A 200 15.77 -34.95 39.34
CA LEU A 200 17.00 -35.11 40.12
C LEU A 200 17.60 -36.51 39.96
#